data_AF-A0A831QIC8-F1
#
_entry.id   AF-A0A831QIC8-F1
#
_cell.length_a   1.000
_cell.length_b   1.000
_cell.length_c   1.000
_cell.angle_alpha   90.00
_cell.angle_beta   90.00
_cell.angle_gamma   90.00
#
_symmetry.space_group_name_H-M   'P 1'
#
loop_
_entity.id
_entity.type
_entity.pdbx_description
1 polymer ?
#
loop_
_entity_poly.entity_id
_entity_poly.type
_entity_poly.pdbx_seq_one_letter_code
_entity_poly.pdbx_strand_id
1 'polypeptide(L)'
;VIIADTKFEFGMADGQLILIDEVLTPDSSRFWPLDQYQPGRGQPSFDKQFLRDYLSTLDWNKQPPPPPLPREILDKTRARYEEALNRIIA
;
A
#
# COMPACT_ATOMS: atom_id res chain seq x y z
N VAL A 1 4.01 -10.21 9.43
CA VAL A 1 3.25 -9.00 9.03
C VAL A 1 1.79 -9.20 9.40
N ILE A 2 1.06 -8.16 9.81
CA ILE A 2 -0.41 -8.22 9.94
C ILE A 2 -1.03 -7.68 8.65
N ILE A 3 -1.95 -8.43 8.03
CA ILE A 3 -2.83 -7.92 6.97
C ILE A 3 -4.08 -7.39 7.66
N ALA A 4 -4.22 -6.07 7.75
CA ALA A 4 -5.35 -5.47 8.45
C ALA A 4 -6.65 -5.61 7.64
N ASP A 5 -6.55 -5.44 6.33
CA ASP A 5 -7.61 -5.61 5.35
C ASP A 5 -7.01 -5.82 3.95
N THR A 6 -7.84 -6.34 3.04
CA THR A 6 -7.51 -6.51 1.62
C THR A 6 -8.76 -6.36 0.77
N LYS A 7 -8.59 -5.83 -0.45
CA LYS A 7 -9.59 -5.83 -1.50
C LYS A 7 -9.30 -6.97 -2.45
N PHE A 8 -10.30 -7.83 -2.69
CA PHE A 8 -10.28 -8.81 -3.77
C PHE A 8 -11.21 -8.38 -4.88
N GLU A 9 -10.86 -8.73 -6.11
CA GLU A 9 -11.76 -8.65 -7.25
C GLU A 9 -12.04 -10.05 -7.76
N PHE A 10 -13.30 -10.31 -8.11
CA PHE A 10 -13.73 -11.60 -8.63
C PHE A 10 -14.41 -11.41 -9.98
N GLY A 11 -14.15 -12.35 -10.88
CA GLY A 11 -14.81 -12.47 -12.17
C GLY A 11 -15.60 -13.78 -12.29
N MET A 12 -16.36 -13.90 -13.37
CA MET A 12 -17.00 -15.16 -13.76
C MET A 12 -16.40 -15.62 -15.09
N ALA A 13 -15.92 -16.86 -15.14
CA ALA A 13 -15.43 -17.50 -16.36
C ALA A 13 -16.03 -18.91 -16.44
N ASP A 14 -16.69 -19.24 -17.56
CA ASP A 14 -17.34 -20.55 -17.79
C ASP A 14 -18.25 -21.02 -16.64
N GLY A 15 -19.00 -20.08 -16.04
CA GLY A 15 -19.89 -20.36 -14.91
C GLY A 15 -19.19 -20.56 -13.57
N GLN A 16 -17.87 -20.38 -13.51
CA GLN A 16 -17.07 -20.47 -12.29
C GLN A 16 -16.66 -19.08 -11.80
N LEU A 17 -16.73 -18.89 -10.48
CA LEU A 17 -16.18 -17.72 -9.81
C LEU A 17 -14.65 -17.85 -9.80
N ILE A 18 -13.97 -16.85 -10.34
CA ILE A 18 -12.51 -16.79 -10.38
C ILE A 18 -12.01 -15.58 -9.61
N LEU A 19 -10.90 -15.75 -8.91
CA LEU A 19 -10.14 -14.64 -8.36
C LEU A 19 -9.38 -13.96 -9.50
N ILE A 20 -9.51 -12.65 -9.60
CA ILE A 20 -8.83 -11.83 -10.61
C ILE A 20 -8.02 -10.74 -9.90
N ASP A 21 -7.46 -9.83 -10.70
CA ASP A 21 -6.65 -8.69 -10.23
C ASP A 21 -5.44 -9.14 -9.38
N GLU A 22 -4.76 -8.19 -8.74
CA GLU A 22 -3.71 -8.45 -7.78
C GLU A 22 -4.25 -8.93 -6.42
N VAL A 23 -3.46 -9.77 -5.75
CA VAL A 23 -3.88 -10.45 -4.52
C VAL A 23 -2.82 -10.23 -3.46
N LEU A 24 -3.24 -9.67 -2.31
CA LEU A 24 -2.37 -9.47 -1.15
C LEU A 24 -1.09 -8.71 -1.50
N THR A 25 -1.22 -7.60 -2.22
CA THR A 25 -0.13 -6.66 -2.53
C THR A 25 -0.25 -5.40 -1.67
N PRO A 26 0.80 -4.57 -1.54
CA PRO A 26 0.70 -3.35 -0.73
C PRO A 26 -0.23 -2.29 -1.33
N ASP A 27 -0.72 -2.52 -2.55
CA ASP A 27 -1.70 -1.69 -3.23
C ASP A 27 -3.13 -2.14 -2.94
N SER A 28 -3.36 -3.46 -2.84
CA SER A 28 -4.66 -4.04 -2.53
C SER A 28 -4.90 -4.28 -1.03
N SER A 29 -3.86 -4.24 -0.21
CA SER A 29 -3.88 -4.56 1.22
C SER A 29 -3.17 -3.54 2.10
N ARG A 30 -3.63 -3.42 3.35
CA ARG A 30 -2.90 -2.70 4.40
C ARG A 30 -2.04 -3.66 5.21
N PHE A 31 -0.73 -3.47 5.15
CA PHE A 31 0.25 -4.28 5.88
C PHE A 31 0.83 -3.53 7.07
N TRP A 32 0.61 -4.05 8.28
CA TRP A 32 1.17 -3.50 9.51
C TRP A 32 2.37 -4.34 10.02
N PRO A 33 3.44 -3.69 10.53
CA PRO A 33 4.49 -4.39 11.25
C PRO A 33 3.93 -4.98 12.54
N LEU A 34 4.02 -6.30 12.69
CA LEU A 34 3.54 -7.00 13.89
C LEU A 34 4.25 -6.50 15.15
N ASP A 35 5.53 -6.19 15.04
CA ASP A 35 6.40 -5.69 16.11
C ASP A 35 6.07 -4.27 16.58
N GLN A 36 5.25 -3.53 15.83
CA GLN A 36 4.88 -2.14 16.14
C GLN A 36 3.38 -1.94 16.36
N TYR A 37 2.59 -3.00 16.17
CA TYR A 37 1.15 -2.97 16.32
C TYR A 37 0.74 -2.69 17.77
N GLN A 38 -0.17 -1.73 17.94
CA GLN A 38 -0.78 -1.45 19.24
C GLN A 38 -2.23 -0.97 19.07
N PRO A 39 -3.23 -1.61 19.68
CA PRO A 39 -4.62 -1.18 19.56
C PRO A 39 -4.85 0.24 20.11
N GLY A 40 -5.86 0.93 19.57
CA GLY A 40 -6.28 2.27 20.04
C GLY A 40 -5.54 3.46 19.42
N ARG A 41 -4.72 3.25 18.38
CA ARG A 41 -4.04 4.32 17.62
C ARG A 41 -3.94 4.01 16.12
N GLY A 42 -3.47 4.97 15.33
CA GLY A 42 -3.05 4.72 13.95
C GLY A 42 -1.83 3.79 13.90
N GLN A 43 -1.84 2.85 12.95
CA GLN A 43 -0.74 1.89 12.79
C GLN A 43 0.23 2.35 11.70
N PRO A 44 1.54 2.13 11.87
CA PRO A 44 2.47 2.24 10.76
C PRO A 44 2.07 1.23 9.67
N SER A 45 2.15 1.66 8.42
CA SER A 45 1.84 0.81 7.26
C SER A 45 3.02 0.75 6.30
N PHE A 46 3.20 -0.40 5.64
CA PHE A 46 4.21 -0.58 4.59
C PHE A 46 3.72 -0.11 3.21
N ASP A 47 2.69 0.72 3.17
CA ASP A 47 2.02 1.15 1.94
C ASP A 47 2.38 2.59 1.53
N LYS A 48 1.55 3.15 0.64
CA LYS A 48 1.66 4.50 0.08
C LYS A 48 1.58 5.63 1.11
N GLN A 49 1.48 5.36 2.42
CA GLN A 49 1.35 6.40 3.44
C GLN A 49 2.45 7.47 3.34
N PHE A 50 3.71 7.08 3.10
CA PHE A 50 4.80 8.06 2.96
C PHE A 50 4.60 9.01 1.76
N LEU A 51 4.14 8.48 0.63
CA LEU A 51 3.81 9.29 -0.54
C LEU A 51 2.59 10.18 -0.27
N ARG A 52 1.55 9.66 0.41
CA ARG A 52 0.35 10.41 0.78
C ARG A 52 0.66 11.56 1.74
N ASP A 53 1.52 11.32 2.71
CA ASP A 53 1.97 12.31 3.67
C ASP A 53 2.73 13.43 2.93
N TYR A 54 3.69 13.07 2.07
CA TYR A 54 4.40 14.04 1.22
C TYR A 54 3.45 14.86 0.34
N LEU A 55 2.52 14.20 -0.37
CA LEU A 55 1.54 14.90 -1.20
C LEU A 55 0.64 15.85 -0.40
N SER A 56 0.41 15.55 0.89
CA SER A 56 -0.40 16.38 1.78
C SER A 56 0.35 17.60 2.31
N THR A 57 1.68 17.66 2.16
CA THR A 57 2.47 18.87 2.46
C THR A 57 2.50 19.86 1.30
N LEU A 58 2.03 19.46 0.11
CA LEU A 58 2.02 20.30 -1.08
C LEU A 58 0.73 21.10 -1.15
N ASP A 59 0.81 22.33 -1.68
CA ASP A 59 -0.36 23.12 -2.06
C ASP A 59 -0.94 22.60 -3.39
N TRP A 60 -1.35 21.33 -3.39
CA TRP A 60 -1.91 20.64 -4.54
C TRP A 60 -3.35 20.23 -4.24
N ASN A 61 -4.27 20.66 -5.10
CA ASN A 61 -5.71 20.38 -4.98
C ASN A 61 -6.11 18.92 -5.26
N LYS A 62 -5.13 18.00 -5.39
CA LYS A 62 -5.31 16.57 -5.70
C LYS A 62 -5.96 16.30 -7.06
N GLN A 63 -5.90 17.27 -7.99
CA GLN A 63 -6.37 17.11 -9.37
C GLN A 63 -5.19 16.95 -10.34
N PRO A 64 -5.33 16.15 -11.41
CA PRO A 64 -4.30 16.05 -12.43
C PRO A 64 -4.03 17.40 -13.13
N PRO A 65 -2.77 17.67 -13.56
CA PRO A 65 -1.59 16.83 -13.37
C PRO A 65 -1.00 16.93 -11.95
N PRO A 66 -0.46 15.83 -11.39
CA PRO A 66 0.21 15.88 -10.09
C PRO A 66 1.55 16.62 -10.18
N PRO A 67 2.03 17.21 -9.07
CA PRO A 67 3.36 17.81 -9.01
C PRO A 67 4.45 16.74 -9.18
N PRO A 68 5.65 17.13 -9.68
CA PRO A 68 6.77 16.20 -9.77
C PRO A 68 7.19 15.73 -8.37
N LEU A 69 7.51 14.44 -8.27
CA LEU A 69 7.95 13.83 -7.01
C LEU A 69 9.49 13.90 -6.91
N PRO A 70 10.04 14.40 -5.79
CA PRO A 70 11.48 14.35 -5.54
C PRO A 70 11.98 12.91 -5.52
N ARG A 71 13.21 12.72 -5.99
CA ARG A 71 13.85 11.40 -6.06
C ARG A 71 13.86 10.67 -4.70
N GLU A 72 14.11 11.41 -3.63
CA GLU A 72 14.09 10.86 -2.26
C GLU A 72 12.74 10.24 -1.88
N ILE A 73 11.63 10.87 -2.30
CA ILE A 73 10.29 10.35 -2.01
C ILE A 73 10.05 9.05 -2.78
N LEU A 74 10.49 8.99 -4.03
CA LEU A 74 10.42 7.79 -4.86
C LEU A 74 11.24 6.65 -4.25
N ASP A 75 12.49 6.91 -3.88
CA ASP A 75 13.40 5.89 -3.34
C ASP A 75 12.90 5.38 -1.98
N LYS A 76 12.39 6.26 -1.10
CA LYS A 76 11.76 5.86 0.18
C LYS A 76 10.50 5.04 -0.03
N THR A 77 9.65 5.43 -0.99
CA THR A 77 8.45 4.66 -1.32
C THR A 77 8.84 3.27 -1.81
N ARG A 78 9.78 3.18 -2.75
CA ARG A 78 10.30 1.91 -3.27
C ARG A 78 10.84 1.01 -2.15
N ALA A 79 11.66 1.54 -1.26
CA ALA A 79 12.23 0.77 -0.15
C ALA A 79 11.16 0.16 0.76
N ARG A 80 10.01 0.83 0.94
CA ARG A 80 8.88 0.28 1.70
C ARG A 80 8.22 -0.91 1.02
N TYR A 81 8.02 -0.85 -0.30
CA TYR A 81 7.51 -1.99 -1.07
C TYR A 81 8.48 -3.18 -1.02
N GLU A 82 9.78 -2.93 -1.16
CA GLU A 82 10.81 -3.97 -1.06
C GLU A 82 10.85 -4.58 0.35
N GLU A 83 10.72 -3.76 1.40
CA GLU A 83 10.62 -4.25 2.78
C GLU A 83 9.36 -5.12 2.99
N ALA A 84 8.20 -4.68 2.50
CA ALA A 84 6.96 -5.45 2.58
C ALA A 84 7.11 -6.81 1.89
N LEU A 85 7.62 -6.81 0.66
CA LEU A 85 7.87 -8.02 -0.12
C LEU A 85 8.80 -8.97 0.66
N ASN A 86 9.95 -8.48 1.10
CA ASN A 86 10.94 -9.28 1.83
C ASN A 86 10.36 -9.89 3.11
N ARG A 87 9.53 -9.15 3.86
CA ARG A 87 8.88 -9.66 5.09
C ARG A 87 7.76 -10.67 4.83
N ILE A 88 7.24 -10.75 3.61
CA ILE A 88 6.17 -11.68 3.22
C ILE A 88 6.76 -12.98 2.65
N ILE A 89 7.86 -12.89 1.89
CA ILE A 89 8.43 -14.03 1.16
C ILE A 89 9.58 -14.74 1.90
N ALA A 90 10.17 -14.12 2.92
CA ALA A 90 11.21 -14.72 3.77
C ALA A 90 10.59 -15.47 4.95
#